data_AF-A0A182Y5T1-F1
#
_entry.id   AF-A0A182Y5T1-F1
#
_cell.length_a   1.000
_cell.length_b   1.000
_cell.length_c   1.000
_cell.angle_alpha   90.00
_cell.angle_beta   90.00
_cell.angle_gamma   90.00
#
_symmetry.space_group_name_H-M   'P 1'
#
loop_
_entity.id
_entity.type
_entity.pdbx_description
1 polymer ?
#
loop_
_entity_poly.entity_id
_entity_poly.type
_entity_poly.pdbx_seq_one_letter_code
_entity_poly.pdbx_strand_id
1 'polypeptide(L)' 'MGHHPEPPVMISDKLPESLRKKMITFQAKNELPVFLKGGPADRALFGITVALCGVGLLGIFKMVYDLGFAKKKA' A
#
# COMPACT_ATOMS: atom_id res chain seq x y z
N MET A 1 21.85 -12.85 12.63
CA MET A 1 21.41 -12.74 11.22
C MET A 1 22.49 -11.99 10.48
N GLY A 2 23.12 -12.65 9.50
CA GLY A 2 24.45 -12.33 8.99
C GLY A 2 24.54 -10.98 8.29
N HIS A 3 25.67 -10.30 8.50
CA HIS A 3 26.04 -9.08 7.80
C HIS A 3 26.53 -9.48 6.40
N HIS A 4 25.59 -9.69 5.47
CA HIS A 4 25.94 -9.85 4.07
C HIS A 4 26.20 -8.46 3.48
N PRO A 5 27.38 -8.21 2.87
CA PRO A 5 27.62 -6.95 2.16
C PRO A 5 26.62 -6.87 1.01
N GLU A 6 25.82 -5.82 1.02
CA GLU A 6 24.72 -5.74 0.07
C GLU A 6 25.23 -5.51 -1.36
N PRO A 7 24.61 -6.12 -2.38
CA PRO A 7 25.01 -5.92 -3.76
C PRO A 7 24.90 -4.43 -4.15
N PRO A 8 25.84 -3.90 -4.95
CA PRO A 8 25.77 -2.54 -5.44
C PRO A 8 24.51 -2.36 -6.30
N VAL A 9 23.87 -1.19 -6.22
CA VAL A 9 22.74 -0.85 -7.08
C VAL A 9 23.27 -0.65 -8.50
N MET A 10 23.19 -1.69 -9.33
CA MET A 10 23.73 -1.74 -10.70
C MET A 10 22.81 -1.02 -11.71
N ILE A 11 22.41 0.22 -11.42
CA ILE A 11 21.60 1.01 -12.36
C ILE A 11 22.52 1.66 -13.38
N SER A 12 22.42 1.23 -14.64
CA SER A 12 23.24 1.73 -15.74
C SER A 12 22.99 3.21 -16.04
N ASP A 13 24.06 3.96 -16.28
CA ASP A 13 23.99 5.37 -16.71
C ASP A 13 23.59 5.53 -18.18
N LYS A 14 23.49 4.42 -18.93
CA LYS A 14 23.01 4.41 -20.32
C LYS A 14 21.48 4.38 -20.44
N LEU A 15 20.76 4.37 -19.31
CA LEU A 15 19.30 4.34 -19.29
C LEU A 15 18.71 5.74 -19.51
N PRO A 16 17.53 5.84 -20.15
CA PRO A 16 16.77 7.09 -20.16
C PRO A 16 16.56 7.61 -18.74
N GLU A 17 16.70 8.93 -18.55
CA GLU A 17 16.69 9.56 -17.22
C GLU A 17 15.42 9.25 -16.42
N SER A 18 14.26 9.22 -17.08
CA SER A 18 12.97 8.90 -16.47
C SER A 18 12.94 7.47 -15.89
N LEU A 19 13.48 6.50 -16.63
CA LEU A 19 13.56 5.11 -16.21
C LEU A 19 14.59 4.95 -15.09
N ARG A 20 15.77 5.57 -15.23
CA ARG A 20 16.83 5.57 -14.22
C ARG A 20 16.31 6.09 -12.88
N LYS A 21 15.57 7.21 -12.87
CA LYS A 21 14.94 7.78 -11.67
C LYS A 21 13.96 6.79 -11.00
N LYS A 22 13.09 6.14 -11.78
CA LYS A 22 12.15 5.15 -11.24
C LYS A 22 12.87 3.95 -10.64
N MET A 23 13.90 3.44 -11.31
CA MET A 23 14.71 2.33 -10.79
C MET A 23 15.38 2.70 -9.47
N ILE A 24 15.95 3.92 -9.36
CA ILE A 24 16.54 4.41 -8.10
C ILE A 24 15.49 4.44 -6.98
N THR A 25 14.29 4.98 -7.25
CA THR A 25 13.22 5.08 -6.25
C THR A 25 12.75 3.71 -5.77
N PHE A 26 12.45 2.78 -6.68
CA PHE A 26 11.85 1.49 -6.31
C PHE A 26 12.88 0.45 -5.83
N GLN A 27 14.14 0.56 -6.24
CA GLN A 27 15.24 -0.30 -5.78
C GLN A 27 16.01 0.30 -4.60
N ALA A 28 15.58 1.45 -4.07
CA ALA A 28 16.12 2.00 -2.84
C ALA A 28 16.05 0.95 -1.71
N LYS A 29 17.18 0.78 -1.02
CA LYS A 29 17.32 -0.09 0.16
C LYS A 29 16.72 0.63 1.36
N ASN A 30 15.44 0.41 1.55
CA ASN A 30 14.66 0.92 2.66
C ASN A 30 13.66 -0.14 3.07
N GLU A 31 13.16 0.01 4.29
CA GLU A 31 12.16 -0.89 4.88
C GLU A 31 10.74 -0.61 4.36
N LEU A 32 10.60 0.07 3.21
CA LEU A 32 9.30 0.35 2.63
C LEU A 32 8.88 -0.80 1.71
N PRO A 33 7.65 -1.33 1.87
CA PRO A 33 7.11 -2.29 0.92
C PRO A 33 6.90 -1.63 -0.44
N VAL A 34 6.95 -2.42 -1.52
CA VAL A 34 6.90 -1.93 -2.91
C VAL A 34 5.73 -0.98 -3.19
N PHE A 35 4.56 -1.23 -2.60
CA PHE A 35 3.34 -0.43 -2.79
C PHE A 35 3.35 0.92 -2.06
N LEU A 36 4.38 1.23 -1.26
CA LEU A 36 4.58 2.53 -0.59
C LEU A 36 5.85 3.24 -1.04
N LYS A 37 6.66 2.64 -1.92
CA LYS A 37 7.95 3.20 -2.37
C LYS A 37 7.81 4.41 -3.30
N GLY A 38 6.67 4.58 -3.97
CA GLY A 38 6.41 5.72 -4.85
C GLY A 38 6.18 7.05 -4.10
N GLY A 39 6.03 7.01 -2.78
CA GLY A 39 6.07 8.19 -1.91
C GLY A 39 4.72 8.57 -1.29
N PRO A 40 4.48 9.85 -1.00
CA PRO A 40 3.28 10.30 -0.27
C PRO A 40 1.95 9.97 -0.95
N ALA A 41 1.91 9.97 -2.28
CA ALA A 41 0.70 9.63 -3.04
C ALA A 41 0.26 8.18 -2.79
N ASP A 42 1.20 7.24 -2.79
CA ASP A 42 0.94 5.83 -2.49
C ASP A 42 0.36 5.64 -1.08
N ARG A 43 0.90 6.37 -0.10
CA ARG A 43 0.41 6.34 1.30
C ARG A 43 -1.01 6.88 1.42
N ALA A 44 -1.31 7.99 0.74
CA ALA A 44 -2.65 8.57 0.73
C ALA A 44 -3.65 7.62 0.07
N LEU A 45 -3.29 7.07 -1.09
CA LEU A 45 -4.13 6.13 -1.82
C LEU A 45 -4.42 4.88 -0.98
N PHE A 46 -3.38 4.26 -0.41
CA PHE A 46 -3.54 3.11 0.48
C PHE A 46 -4.42 3.42 1.70
N GLY A 47 -4.18 4.56 2.36
CA GLY A 47 -4.98 4.99 3.51
C GLY A 47 -6.47 5.16 3.17
N ILE A 48 -6.77 5.80 2.03
CA ILE A 48 -8.15 5.95 1.55
C ILE A 48 -8.78 4.58 1.24
N THR A 49 -8.05 3.69 0.56
CA THR A 49 -8.55 2.35 0.26
C THR A 49 -8.89 1.57 1.53
N VAL A 50 -7.99 1.56 2.53
CA VAL A 50 -8.25 0.88 3.81
C VAL A 50 -9.46 1.50 4.52
N ALA A 51 -9.59 2.83 4.52
CA ALA A 51 -10.73 3.51 5.13
C ALA A 51 -12.06 3.11 4.47
N LEU A 52 -12.11 3.12 3.13
CA LEU A 52 -13.31 2.72 2.38
C LEU A 52 -13.67 1.26 2.63
N CYS A 53 -12.68 0.35 2.64
CA CYS A 53 -12.91 -1.05 3.00
C CYS A 53 -13.46 -1.18 4.43
N GLY A 54 -12.92 -0.44 5.40
CA GLY A 54 -13.42 -0.41 6.77
C GLY A 54 -14.88 0.05 6.86
N VAL A 55 -15.23 1.14 6.18
CA VAL A 55 -16.61 1.63 6.11
C VAL A 55 -17.54 0.59 5.47
N GLY A 56 -17.11 -0.06 4.38
CA GLY A 56 -17.88 -1.11 3.72
C GLY A 56 -18.14 -2.31 4.64
N LEU A 57 -17.13 -2.77 5.37
CA LEU A 57 -17.26 -3.88 6.33
C LEU A 57 -18.23 -3.53 7.47
N LEU A 58 -18.15 -2.32 8.02
CA LEU A 58 -19.10 -1.86 9.04
C LEU A 58 -20.54 -1.79 8.50
N GLY A 59 -20.70 -1.33 7.25
CA GLY A 59 -21.99 -1.31 6.56
C GLY A 59 -22.59 -2.71 6.40
N ILE A 60 -21.79 -3.68 5.97
CA ILE A 60 -22.22 -5.09 5.86
C ILE A 60 -22.58 -5.65 7.23
N PHE A 61 -21.76 -5.42 8.25
CA PHE A 61 -22.03 -5.88 9.60
C PHE A 61 -23.37 -5.34 10.12
N LYS A 62 -23.61 -4.03 9.95
CA LYS A 62 -24.88 -3.39 10.31
C LYS A 62 -26.05 -3.99 9.52
N MET A 63 -25.90 -4.18 8.22
CA MET A 63 -26.94 -4.76 7.37
C MET A 63 -27.30 -6.18 7.82
N VAL A 64 -26.31 -7.04 8.07
CA VAL A 64 -26.54 -8.41 8.54
C VAL A 64 -27.22 -8.40 9.91
N TYR A 65 -26.82 -7.51 10.82
CA TYR A 65 -27.45 -7.36 12.12
C TYR A 65 -28.92 -6.91 12.00
N ASP A 66 -29.18 -5.90 11.18
CA ASP A 66 -30.52 -5.35 10.98
C ASP A 66 -31.46 -6.38 10.33
N LEU A 67 -30.97 -7.19 9.39
CA LEU A 67 -31.78 -8.22 8.72
C LEU A 67 -31.95 -9.50 9.55
N GLY A 68 -30.92 -9.90 10.29
CA GLY A 68 -30.90 -11.18 11.02
C GLY A 68 -31.44 -11.09 12.45
N PHE A 69 -31.28 -9.94 13.12
CA PHE A 69 -31.46 -9.84 14.57
C PHE A 69 -32.28 -8.63 15.02
N ALA A 70 -32.44 -7.58 14.21
CA ALA A 70 -33.26 -6.44 14.61
C ALA A 70 -34.74 -6.84 14.65
N LYS A 71 -35.35 -6.72 15.84
CA LYS A 71 -36.80 -6.87 15.99
C LYS A 71 -37.50 -5.73 15.26
N LYS A 72 -38.62 -6.04 14.60
CA LYS A 72 -39.53 -5.07 13.98
C LYS A 72 -39.80 -3.96 15.00
N LYS A 73 -39.43 -2.71 14.71
CA LYS A 73 -39.91 -1.57 15.48
C LYS A 73 -41.42 -1.47 15.23
N ALA A 74 -42.19 -1.62 16.31
CA ALA A 74 -43.64 -1.47 16.30
C ALA A 74 -44.03 -0.01 15.97
#